data_AF-A0A970BVF1-F1
#
_entry.id   AF-A0A970BVF1-F1
#
_cell.length_a   1.000
_cell.length_b   1.000
_cell.length_c   1.000
_cell.angle_alpha   90.00
_cell.angle_beta   90.00
_cell.angle_gamma   90.00
#
_symmetry.space_group_name_H-M   'P 1'
#
loop_
_entity.id
_entity.type
_entity.pdbx_description
1 polymer ?
#
loop_
_entity_poly.entity_id
_entity_poly.type
_entity_poly.pdbx_seq_one_letter_code
_entity_poly.pdbx_strand_id
1 'polypeptide(L)'
;EMDRGGLAYQEGEPLYALDVRGLGETEQDDGLEFWHPYNVEYMLRGYGLLLGESYLGRRVYDVLRTIALLRGEGAREVRLHGYGQGSILALFAAVLDERVSEVVLEGAPASFAEWTAAPIVRWPATNCLPGVLQHLDVADCLGVLGDRAQVLEHWGPDMGGR
;
A
#
# COMPACT_ATOMS: atom_id res chain seq x y z
N GLU A 1 3.42 -25.04 7.41
CA GLU A 1 3.45 -24.43 8.76
C GLU A 1 4.15 -23.09 8.60
N MET A 2 3.38 -22.01 8.51
CA MET A 2 3.90 -20.66 8.24
C MET A 2 4.44 -20.08 9.54
N ASP A 3 5.76 -20.06 9.67
CA ASP A 3 6.44 -19.42 10.78
C ASP A 3 6.26 -17.88 10.71
N ARG A 4 5.84 -17.31 11.83
CA ARG A 4 5.16 -16.02 11.99
C ARG A 4 6.16 -14.92 12.39
N GLY A 5 7.05 -14.54 11.48
CA GLY A 5 8.02 -13.47 11.72
C GLY A 5 7.57 -12.05 11.32
N GLY A 6 6.59 -11.92 10.41
CA GLY A 6 6.21 -10.62 9.83
C GLY A 6 4.73 -10.24 9.99
N LEU A 7 3.82 -11.20 9.93
CA LEU A 7 2.39 -10.90 10.08
C LEU A 7 2.08 -10.56 11.55
N ALA A 8 1.45 -9.39 11.77
CA ALA A 8 0.80 -9.00 13.03
C ALA A 8 -0.41 -9.89 13.35
N TYR A 9 -0.21 -11.20 13.33
CA TYR A 9 -1.20 -12.21 13.67
C TYR A 9 -1.17 -12.42 15.17
N GLN A 10 -2.22 -11.94 15.85
CA GLN A 10 -2.48 -12.31 17.22
C GLN A 10 -3.36 -13.57 17.24
N GLU A 11 -2.94 -14.57 18.00
CA GLU A 11 -3.68 -15.82 18.12
C GLU A 11 -5.10 -15.57 18.64
N GLY A 12 -6.10 -16.08 17.92
CA GLY A 12 -7.52 -15.92 18.26
C GLY A 12 -8.25 -14.79 17.50
N GLU A 13 -7.57 -14.00 16.69
CA GLU A 13 -8.22 -13.00 15.84
C GLU A 13 -8.38 -13.47 14.38
N PRO A 14 -9.49 -13.09 13.70
CA PRO A 14 -9.68 -13.42 12.29
C PRO A 14 -8.69 -12.65 11.43
N LEU A 15 -8.02 -13.37 10.52
CA LEU A 15 -7.10 -12.81 9.54
C LEU A 15 -7.75 -12.79 8.16
N TYR A 16 -7.68 -11.65 7.47
CA TYR A 16 -8.14 -11.47 6.10
C TYR A 16 -6.98 -11.04 5.22
N ALA A 17 -6.78 -11.76 4.11
CA ALA A 17 -5.94 -11.29 3.01
C ALA A 17 -6.82 -10.55 2.00
N LEU A 18 -6.33 -9.44 1.46
CA LEU A 18 -7.08 -8.60 0.54
C LEU A 18 -6.30 -8.42 -0.77
N ASP A 19 -6.91 -8.87 -1.86
CA ASP A 19 -6.53 -8.47 -3.20
C ASP A 19 -7.26 -7.18 -3.56
N VAL A 20 -6.50 -6.11 -3.82
CA VAL A 20 -7.03 -4.86 -4.38
C VAL A 20 -7.03 -4.92 -5.90
N ARG A 21 -7.76 -4.00 -6.56
CA ARG A 21 -7.83 -3.98 -8.02
C ARG A 21 -6.45 -4.00 -8.70
N GLY A 22 -6.33 -4.85 -9.71
CA GLY A 22 -5.12 -5.04 -10.51
C GLY A 22 -4.00 -5.79 -9.77
N LEU A 23 -4.26 -6.38 -8.61
CA LEU A 23 -3.34 -7.29 -7.90
C LEU A 23 -4.08 -8.61 -7.60
N GLY A 24 -3.31 -9.69 -7.48
CA GLY A 24 -3.82 -11.00 -7.09
C GLY A 24 -4.87 -11.53 -8.07
N GLU A 25 -6.04 -11.91 -7.57
CA GLU A 25 -7.12 -12.47 -8.41
C GLU A 25 -7.58 -11.53 -9.53
N THR A 26 -7.38 -10.21 -9.38
CA THR A 26 -7.77 -9.20 -10.37
C THR A 26 -6.64 -8.74 -11.28
N GLU A 27 -5.47 -9.37 -11.19
CA GLU A 27 -4.34 -9.10 -12.07
C GLU A 27 -4.70 -9.43 -13.53
N GLN A 28 -4.18 -8.60 -14.44
CA GLN A 28 -4.35 -8.79 -15.88
C GLN A 28 -3.08 -9.43 -16.45
N ASP A 29 -3.24 -10.51 -17.21
CA ASP A 29 -2.12 -11.15 -17.89
C ASP A 29 -1.76 -10.38 -19.16
N ASP A 30 -0.54 -9.86 -19.20
CA ASP A 30 0.09 -9.23 -20.37
C ASP A 30 1.28 -10.04 -20.92
N GLY A 31 1.50 -11.25 -20.40
CA GLY A 31 2.59 -12.14 -20.75
C GLY A 31 3.96 -11.75 -20.19
N LEU A 32 4.05 -10.74 -19.32
CA LEU A 32 5.28 -10.29 -18.69
C LEU A 32 5.36 -10.76 -17.24
N GLU A 33 6.58 -10.74 -16.67
CA GLU A 33 6.76 -10.99 -15.25
C GLU A 33 6.14 -9.86 -14.40
N PHE A 34 5.66 -10.20 -13.21
CA PHE A 34 4.97 -9.26 -12.32
C PHE A 34 5.77 -7.98 -12.01
N TRP A 35 7.10 -8.08 -11.89
CA TRP A 35 7.99 -6.94 -11.62
C TRP A 35 8.63 -6.36 -12.88
N HIS A 36 8.20 -6.80 -14.08
CA HIS A 36 8.77 -6.33 -15.33
C HIS A 36 8.48 -4.83 -15.52
N PRO A 37 9.48 -4.00 -15.88
CA PRO A 37 9.23 -2.61 -16.22
C PRO A 37 8.25 -2.49 -17.39
N TYR A 38 7.32 -1.53 -17.35
CA TYR A 38 6.33 -1.32 -18.42
C TYR A 38 5.32 -2.46 -18.64
N ASN A 39 5.08 -3.30 -17.63
CA ASN A 39 3.95 -4.22 -17.64
C ASN A 39 2.59 -3.51 -17.47
N VAL A 40 1.53 -4.28 -17.25
CA VAL A 40 0.16 -3.79 -17.14
C VAL A 40 -0.03 -2.73 -16.06
N GLU A 41 0.76 -2.75 -14.98
CA GLU A 41 0.78 -1.70 -13.95
C GLU A 41 1.06 -0.31 -14.57
N TYR A 42 2.03 -0.25 -15.49
CA TYR A 42 2.35 1.00 -16.19
C TYR A 42 1.16 1.51 -17.01
N MET A 43 0.46 0.62 -17.70
CA MET A 43 -0.72 0.96 -18.50
C MET A 43 -1.90 1.40 -17.62
N LEU A 44 -2.16 0.70 -16.52
CA LEU A 44 -3.20 1.04 -15.55
C LEU A 44 -2.98 2.42 -14.91
N ARG A 45 -1.71 2.73 -14.55
CA ARG A 45 -1.33 4.08 -14.13
C ARG A 45 -1.62 5.12 -15.22
N GLY A 46 -1.23 4.81 -16.46
CA GLY A 46 -1.45 5.69 -17.61
C GLY A 46 -2.94 6.03 -17.83
N TYR A 47 -3.82 5.03 -17.73
CA TYR A 47 -5.26 5.25 -17.82
C TYR A 47 -5.80 6.10 -16.67
N GLY A 48 -5.33 5.85 -15.44
CA GLY A 48 -5.67 6.69 -14.29
C GLY A 48 -5.34 8.17 -14.57
N LEU A 49 -4.11 8.44 -15.01
CA LEU A 49 -3.67 9.79 -15.38
C LEU A 49 -4.54 10.44 -16.46
N LEU A 50 -4.87 9.71 -17.53
CA LEU A 50 -5.72 10.21 -18.62
C LEU A 50 -7.14 10.56 -18.17
N LEU A 51 -7.65 9.86 -17.16
CA LEU A 51 -8.97 10.12 -16.58
C LEU A 51 -8.94 11.18 -15.46
N GLY A 52 -7.77 11.75 -15.15
CA GLY A 52 -7.62 12.67 -14.02
C GLY A 52 -7.74 11.98 -12.66
N GLU A 53 -7.52 10.67 -12.60
CA GLU A 53 -7.59 9.84 -11.41
C GLU A 53 -6.21 9.28 -11.00
N SER A 54 -6.15 8.68 -9.81
CA SER A 54 -4.96 7.96 -9.31
C SER A 54 -5.29 6.48 -9.14
N TYR A 55 -4.54 5.60 -9.81
CA TYR A 55 -4.71 4.16 -9.63
C TYR A 55 -4.40 3.72 -8.21
N LEU A 56 -3.36 4.31 -7.58
CA LEU A 56 -3.09 4.15 -6.15
C LEU A 56 -4.31 4.51 -5.30
N GLY A 57 -4.92 5.68 -5.57
CA GLY A 57 -6.11 6.13 -4.86
C GLY A 57 -7.28 5.15 -4.99
N ARG A 58 -7.44 4.52 -6.16
CA ARG A 58 -8.45 3.48 -6.38
C ARG A 58 -8.15 2.18 -5.62
N ARG A 59 -6.88 1.79 -5.47
CA ARG A 59 -6.47 0.66 -4.61
C ARG A 59 -6.69 0.96 -3.13
N VAL A 60 -6.33 2.16 -2.66
CA VAL A 60 -6.62 2.61 -1.29
C VAL A 60 -8.13 2.61 -1.03
N TYR A 61 -8.93 3.03 -2.01
CA TYR A 61 -10.39 2.96 -1.92
C TYR A 61 -10.89 1.53 -1.69
N ASP A 62 -10.31 0.52 -2.35
CA ASP A 62 -10.68 -0.89 -2.12
C ASP A 62 -10.42 -1.30 -0.66
N VAL A 63 -9.27 -0.92 -0.09
CA VAL A 63 -8.96 -1.13 1.34
C VAL A 63 -10.00 -0.46 2.24
N LEU A 64 -10.34 0.81 1.97
CA LEU A 64 -11.35 1.54 2.73
C LEU A 64 -12.74 0.89 2.66
N ARG A 65 -13.11 0.32 1.50
CA ARG A 65 -14.37 -0.41 1.34
C ARG A 65 -14.36 -1.73 2.10
N THR A 66 -13.24 -2.44 2.12
CA THR A 66 -13.07 -3.66 2.93
C THR A 66 -13.17 -3.34 4.42
N ILE A 67 -12.53 -2.28 4.91
CA ILE A 67 -12.68 -1.81 6.30
C ILE A 67 -14.15 -1.52 6.60
N ALA A 68 -14.83 -0.77 5.73
CA ALA A 68 -16.24 -0.46 5.91
C ALA A 68 -17.14 -1.71 5.95
N LEU A 69 -16.85 -2.72 5.11
CA LEU A 69 -17.55 -4.00 5.12
C LEU A 69 -17.35 -4.73 6.45
N LEU A 70 -16.10 -4.95 6.88
CA LEU A 70 -15.79 -5.65 8.13
C LEU A 70 -16.46 -4.98 9.33
N ARG A 71 -16.46 -3.64 9.37
CA ARG A 71 -17.16 -2.85 10.40
C ARG A 71 -18.68 -3.06 10.35
N GLY A 72 -19.26 -3.16 9.15
CA GLY A 72 -20.68 -3.48 8.95
C GLY A 72 -21.04 -4.88 9.44
N GLU A 73 -20.14 -5.85 9.25
CA GLU A 73 -20.27 -7.23 9.73
C GLU A 73 -19.95 -7.40 11.23
N GLY A 74 -19.67 -6.30 11.95
CA GLY A 74 -19.53 -6.30 13.40
C GLY A 74 -18.09 -6.29 13.94
N ALA A 75 -17.08 -6.08 13.09
CA ALA A 75 -15.71 -5.87 13.56
C ALA A 75 -15.64 -4.63 14.47
N ARG A 76 -15.13 -4.81 15.69
CA ARG A 76 -15.00 -3.72 16.67
C ARG A 76 -13.72 -2.92 16.52
N GLU A 77 -12.71 -3.54 15.94
CA GLU A 77 -11.37 -3.01 15.74
C GLU A 77 -10.84 -3.56 14.42
N VAL A 78 -10.06 -2.76 13.71
CA VAL A 78 -9.38 -3.18 12.48
C VAL A 78 -7.93 -2.75 12.56
N ARG A 79 -7.04 -3.74 12.44
CA ARG A 79 -5.60 -3.52 12.33
C ARG A 79 -5.15 -3.86 10.92
N LEU A 80 -4.26 -3.05 10.37
CA LEU A 80 -3.72 -3.26 9.04
C LEU A 80 -2.27 -3.74 9.13
N HIS A 81 -1.93 -4.72 8.31
CA HIS A 81 -0.55 -5.10 8.07
C HIS A 81 -0.28 -4.98 6.57
N GLY A 82 0.66 -4.12 6.19
CA GLY A 82 1.01 -3.87 4.79
C GLY A 82 2.45 -4.25 4.51
N TYR A 83 2.66 -5.04 3.46
CA TYR A 83 3.98 -5.48 2.99
C TYR A 83 4.33 -4.91 1.61
N GLY A 84 5.51 -4.32 1.44
CA GLY A 84 5.96 -3.77 0.16
C GLY A 84 4.95 -2.77 -0.42
N GLN A 85 4.40 -3.03 -1.62
CA GLN A 85 3.33 -2.22 -2.20
C GLN A 85 2.10 -2.09 -1.29
N GLY A 86 1.76 -3.16 -0.55
CA GLY A 86 0.64 -3.17 0.40
C GLY A 86 0.86 -2.24 1.58
N SER A 87 2.10 -1.93 1.95
CA SER A 87 2.41 -0.96 3.01
C SER A 87 1.99 0.46 2.62
N ILE A 88 2.15 0.85 1.35
CA ILE A 88 1.70 2.16 0.85
C ILE A 88 0.17 2.25 0.94
N LEU A 89 -0.53 1.16 0.57
CA LEU A 89 -1.99 1.10 0.66
C LEU A 89 -2.46 1.19 2.12
N ALA A 90 -1.83 0.43 3.01
CA ALA A 90 -2.14 0.41 4.44
C ALA A 90 -1.88 1.78 5.09
N LEU A 91 -0.76 2.43 4.76
CA LEU A 91 -0.41 3.76 5.27
C LEU A 91 -1.50 4.79 4.91
N PHE A 92 -1.85 4.90 3.62
CA PHE A 92 -2.88 5.85 3.20
C PHE A 92 -4.27 5.50 3.76
N ALA A 93 -4.64 4.22 3.80
CA ALA A 93 -5.92 3.81 4.37
C ALA A 93 -6.02 4.17 5.86
N ALA A 94 -4.95 3.94 6.64
CA ALA A 94 -4.91 4.27 8.07
C ALA A 94 -4.97 5.78 8.33
N VAL A 95 -4.36 6.60 7.46
CA VAL A 95 -4.46 8.07 7.54
C VAL A 95 -5.89 8.53 7.26
N LEU A 96 -6.57 7.92 6.28
CA LEU A 96 -7.90 8.33 5.83
C LEU A 96 -9.06 7.76 6.67
N ASP A 97 -8.82 6.73 7.48
CA ASP A 97 -9.86 6.04 8.23
C ASP A 97 -9.48 5.83 9.70
N GLU A 98 -10.08 6.66 10.56
CA GLU A 98 -9.89 6.60 12.02
C GLU A 98 -10.33 5.27 12.65
N ARG A 99 -11.08 4.44 11.92
CA ARG A 99 -11.48 3.10 12.39
C ARG A 99 -10.32 2.11 12.40
N VAL A 100 -9.20 2.44 11.76
CA VAL A 100 -7.95 1.68 11.84
C VAL A 100 -7.26 2.03 13.17
N SER A 101 -7.19 1.06 14.07
CA SER A 101 -6.60 1.25 15.40
C SER A 101 -5.08 1.17 15.37
N GLU A 102 -4.53 0.32 14.51
CA GLU A 102 -3.10 0.09 14.35
C GLU A 102 -2.78 -0.22 12.90
N VAL A 103 -1.62 0.24 12.43
CA VAL A 103 -1.05 -0.12 11.15
C VAL A 103 0.41 -0.50 11.29
N VAL A 104 0.75 -1.68 10.82
CA VAL A 104 2.12 -2.20 10.75
C VAL A 104 2.56 -2.17 9.29
N LEU A 105 3.72 -1.57 9.05
CA LEU A 105 4.28 -1.32 7.73
C LEU A 105 5.62 -2.03 7.60
N GLU A 106 5.69 -3.01 6.71
CA GLU A 106 6.89 -3.77 6.40
C GLU A 106 7.32 -3.50 4.96
N GLY A 107 8.55 -3.02 4.78
CA GLY A 107 9.07 -2.63 3.47
C GLY A 107 8.39 -1.39 2.89
N ALA A 108 7.98 -0.43 3.71
CA ALA A 108 7.40 0.83 3.26
C ALA A 108 8.46 1.75 2.65
N PRO A 109 8.14 2.58 1.65
CA PRO A 109 9.09 3.59 1.19
C PRO A 109 9.50 4.48 2.36
N ALA A 110 10.79 4.82 2.45
CA ALA A 110 11.25 5.81 3.43
C ALA A 110 10.69 7.21 3.09
N SER A 111 10.65 7.54 1.80
CA SER A 111 10.20 8.85 1.30
C SER A 111 9.91 8.78 -0.20
N PHE A 112 8.86 9.46 -0.65
CA PHE A 112 8.62 9.72 -2.06
C PHE A 112 9.63 10.72 -2.64
N ALA A 113 10.17 11.63 -1.82
CA ALA A 113 11.21 12.57 -2.24
C ALA A 113 12.51 11.85 -2.59
N GLU A 114 12.87 10.79 -1.85
CA GLU A 114 14.02 9.94 -2.17
C GLU A 114 13.91 9.35 -3.59
N TRP A 115 12.71 8.95 -4.01
CA TRP A 115 12.48 8.41 -5.36
C TRP A 115 12.79 9.44 -6.46
N THR A 116 12.62 10.73 -6.18
CA THR A 116 12.93 11.80 -7.14
C THR A 116 14.44 12.02 -7.32
N ALA A 117 15.24 11.61 -6.34
CA ALA A 117 16.69 11.69 -6.39
C ALA A 117 17.33 10.45 -7.02
N ALA A 118 16.56 9.38 -7.25
CA ALA A 118 17.05 8.14 -7.82
C ALA A 118 16.98 8.17 -9.36
N PRO A 119 18.01 7.65 -10.06
CA PRO A 119 17.98 7.58 -11.53
C PRO A 119 16.95 6.57 -12.04
N ILE A 120 16.70 5.50 -11.27
CA ILE A 120 15.74 4.44 -11.57
C ILE A 120 15.01 4.11 -10.28
N VAL A 121 13.67 4.09 -10.35
CA VAL A 121 12.78 3.68 -9.27
C VAL A 121 12.16 2.34 -9.68
N ARG A 122 12.35 1.30 -8.85
CA ARG A 122 11.84 -0.07 -9.08
C ARG A 122 10.42 -0.28 -8.58
N TRP A 123 9.90 0.63 -7.77
CA TRP A 123 8.51 0.61 -7.35
C TRP A 123 7.57 0.65 -8.56
N PRO A 124 6.52 -0.21 -8.61
CA PRO A 124 5.57 -0.18 -9.70
C PRO A 124 4.92 1.17 -9.85
N ALA A 125 4.73 1.58 -11.11
CA ALA A 125 4.35 2.93 -11.48
C ALA A 125 2.97 3.34 -10.90
N THR A 126 2.10 2.37 -10.65
CA THR A 126 0.80 2.50 -9.96
C THR A 126 0.92 3.04 -8.54
N ASN A 127 2.07 2.90 -7.87
CA ASN A 127 2.31 3.41 -6.51
C ASN A 127 2.77 4.87 -6.46
N CYS A 128 3.03 5.48 -7.63
CA CYS A 128 3.42 6.88 -7.71
C CYS A 128 2.18 7.77 -7.78
N LEU A 129 1.84 8.44 -6.67
CA LEU A 129 0.74 9.41 -6.63
C LEU A 129 1.18 10.75 -7.28
N PRO A 130 0.54 11.19 -8.39
CA PRO A 130 0.92 12.43 -9.05
C PRO A 130 0.79 13.64 -8.11
N GLY A 131 1.85 14.46 -8.04
CA GLY A 131 1.85 15.68 -7.23
C GLY A 131 1.94 15.47 -5.72
N VAL A 132 2.14 14.24 -5.21
CA VAL A 132 2.11 13.94 -3.76
C VAL A 132 3.01 14.85 -2.93
N LEU A 133 4.25 15.11 -3.39
CA LEU A 133 5.23 15.95 -2.68
C LEU A 133 4.88 17.44 -2.61
N GLN A 134 3.83 17.89 -3.31
CA GLN A 134 3.26 19.23 -3.13
C GLN A 134 2.40 19.32 -1.87
N HIS A 135 2.05 18.17 -1.27
CA HIS A 135 1.10 18.06 -0.18
C HIS A 135 1.67 17.31 1.03
N LEU A 136 2.41 16.21 0.81
CA LEU A 136 2.92 15.36 1.87
C LEU A 136 4.06 14.45 1.39
N ASP A 137 4.77 13.88 2.36
CA ASP A 137 5.63 12.70 2.22
C ASP A 137 5.25 11.62 3.25
N VAL A 138 5.92 10.47 3.24
CA VAL A 138 5.69 9.33 4.15
C VAL A 138 5.80 9.77 5.62
N ALA A 139 6.80 10.60 5.95
CA ALA A 139 6.99 11.10 7.30
C ALA A 139 5.80 11.93 7.82
N ASP A 140 5.12 12.69 6.95
CA ASP A 140 3.93 13.45 7.34
C ASP A 140 2.77 12.52 7.68
N CYS A 141 2.57 11.47 6.88
CA CYS A 141 1.57 10.43 7.16
C CYS A 141 1.84 9.74 8.50
N LEU A 142 3.09 9.34 8.75
CA LEU A 142 3.49 8.74 10.02
C LEU A 142 3.29 9.70 11.19
N GLY A 143 3.58 11.00 11.00
CA GLY A 143 3.33 12.04 12.00
C GLY A 143 1.86 12.18 12.38
N VAL A 144 0.94 12.06 11.40
CA VAL A 144 -0.51 12.07 11.65
C VAL A 144 -0.99 10.81 12.36
N LEU A 145 -0.38 9.65 12.05
CA LEU A 145 -0.75 8.38 12.67
C LEU A 145 -0.24 8.26 14.11
N GLY A 146 0.92 8.84 14.42
CA GLY A 146 1.54 8.78 15.73
C GLY A 146 1.74 7.34 16.20
N ASP A 147 1.35 7.06 17.45
CA ASP A 147 1.49 5.74 18.08
C ASP A 147 0.66 4.63 17.41
N ARG A 148 -0.24 4.96 16.46
CA ARG A 148 -0.98 3.95 15.68
C ARG A 148 -0.11 3.29 14.60
N ALA A 149 1.03 3.85 14.25
CA ALA A 149 1.88 3.34 13.19
C ALA A 149 3.15 2.67 13.73
N GLN A 150 3.39 1.44 13.31
CA GLN A 150 4.66 0.75 13.50
C GLN A 150 5.31 0.48 12.14
N VAL A 151 6.53 0.97 11.95
CA VAL A 151 7.33 0.63 10.77
C VAL A 151 8.36 -0.42 11.16
N LEU A 152 8.31 -1.59 10.52
CA LEU A 152 9.27 -2.67 10.74
C LEU A 152 10.53 -2.49 9.88
N GLU A 153 10.34 -2.08 8.62
CA GLU A 153 11.42 -1.87 7.67
C GLU A 153 11.04 -0.79 6.66
N HIS A 154 12.02 0.03 6.26
CA HIS A 154 11.91 0.90 5.11
C HIS A 154 12.69 0.36 3.91
N TRP A 155 12.10 0.47 2.72
CA TRP A 155 12.77 0.18 1.46
C TRP A 155 13.05 1.47 0.68
N GLY A 156 14.21 1.50 0.03
CA GLY A 156 14.60 2.58 -0.86
C GLY A 156 13.93 2.47 -2.24
N PRO A 157 14.38 3.28 -3.21
CA PRO A 157 13.90 3.28 -4.59
C PRO A 157 14.05 1.92 -5.30
N ASP A 158 14.91 1.03 -4.80
CA ASP A 158 15.19 -0.30 -5.33
C ASP A 158 14.37 -1.43 -4.68
N MET A 159 13.38 -1.09 -3.83
CA MET A 159 12.51 -2.06 -3.14
C MET A 159 13.26 -3.12 -2.32
N GLY A 160 14.37 -2.73 -1.67
CA GLY A 160 15.14 -3.65 -0.82
C GLY A 160 15.95 -4.68 -1.62
N GLY A 161 16.36 -4.32 -2.85
CA GLY A 161 17.15 -5.17 -3.74
C GLY A 161 16.33 -6.18 -4.56
N ARG A 162 15.01 -5.99 -4.64
CA ARG A 162 14.11 -6.78 -5.50
C ARG A 162 14.16 -6.37 -6.97
#